data_AF-A0A3Q9WF19-F1
#
_entry.id   AF-A0A3Q9WF19-F1
#
_cell.length_a   1.000
_cell.length_b   1.000
_cell.length_c   1.000
_cell.angle_alpha   90.00
_cell.angle_beta   90.00
_cell.angle_gamma   90.00
#
_symmetry.space_group_name_H-M   'P 1'
#
loop_
_entity.id
_entity.type
_entity.pdbx_description
1 polymer ?
#
loop_
_entity_poly.entity_id
_entity_poly.type
_entity_poly.pdbx_seq_one_letter_code
_entity_poly.pdbx_strand_id
1 'polypeptide(L)'
;MRRMSRCLALVAASCSVLLGLAACGGGPVLGILDRDQTDQDVLTIRTDLDGIDLATTRFLAERDGVEYFAARPVAGTGGDDVVCLLVEEGIGVGLECAPLAPGSAGATIRDSRATAVLLPDDIDRNALTDEGFELLHPNLALRAADAG
;
A
#
# COMPACT_ATOMS: atom_id res chain seq x y z
N MET A 1 -64.75 46.89 20.44
CA MET A 1 -65.25 46.68 19.05
C MET A 1 -64.15 45.92 18.29
N ARG A 2 -64.37 44.63 18.01
CA ARG A 2 -64.51 44.01 16.66
C ARG A 2 -63.19 44.02 15.85
N ARG A 3 -62.63 42.93 15.31
CA ARG A 3 -63.03 41.53 15.02
C ARG A 3 -61.72 40.71 14.84
N MET A 4 -61.59 39.48 15.36
CA MET A 4 -61.78 38.18 14.65
C MET A 4 -61.16 38.19 13.24
N SER A 5 -60.12 37.44 12.89
CA SER A 5 -59.85 35.99 12.98
C SER A 5 -59.74 35.41 11.56
N ARG A 6 -58.75 34.51 11.39
CA ARG A 6 -58.58 33.41 10.41
C ARG A 6 -57.74 33.69 9.16
N CYS A 7 -56.65 32.91 9.05
CA CYS A 7 -56.38 31.86 8.06
C CYS A 7 -54.93 31.38 8.32
N LEU A 8 -54.64 30.20 8.88
CA LEU A 8 -54.80 28.83 8.37
C LEU A 8 -54.00 28.58 7.09
N ALA A 9 -52.81 27.99 7.22
CA ALA A 9 -52.35 26.78 6.50
C ALA A 9 -50.82 26.58 6.62
N LEU A 10 -50.45 25.32 6.93
CA LEU A 10 -49.34 24.47 6.45
C LEU A 10 -47.96 25.14 6.18
N VAL A 11 -46.82 24.55 6.56
CA VAL A 11 -46.22 23.34 5.94
C VAL A 11 -45.04 22.88 6.82
N ALA A 12 -44.92 21.57 7.01
CA ALA A 12 -43.78 20.89 7.61
C ALA A 12 -42.52 20.99 6.73
N ALA A 13 -41.34 21.18 7.31
CA ALA A 13 -40.09 20.79 6.67
C ALA A 13 -38.97 20.63 7.71
N SER A 14 -38.89 19.43 8.26
CA SER A 14 -37.68 18.83 8.80
C SER A 14 -36.57 18.83 7.73
N CYS A 15 -35.52 19.62 7.93
CA CYS A 15 -34.26 19.47 7.18
C CYS A 15 -33.17 18.99 8.14
N SER A 16 -33.20 17.70 8.43
CA SER A 16 -32.06 16.96 8.96
C SER A 16 -31.00 16.90 7.86
N VAL A 17 -30.02 17.80 7.92
CA VAL A 17 -28.84 17.75 7.05
C VAL A 17 -27.94 16.64 7.56
N LEU A 18 -28.24 15.40 7.18
CA LEU A 18 -27.28 14.31 7.20
C LEU A 18 -26.40 14.47 5.96
N LEU A 19 -25.37 15.31 6.07
CA LEU A 19 -24.30 15.39 5.08
C LEU A 19 -23.58 14.04 5.06
N GLY A 20 -23.80 13.31 3.97
CA GLY A 20 -23.24 11.99 3.72
C GLY A 20 -21.72 12.01 3.78
N LEU A 21 -21.17 11.17 4.65
CA LEU A 21 -19.86 10.57 4.47
C LEU A 21 -19.97 9.64 3.26
N ALA A 22 -19.90 10.21 2.05
CA ALA A 22 -19.47 9.43 0.89
C ALA A 22 -18.00 9.10 1.12
N ALA A 23 -17.75 7.99 1.84
CA ALA A 23 -16.46 7.34 1.84
C ALA A 23 -16.19 6.93 0.39
N CYS A 24 -15.36 7.70 -0.32
CA CYS A 24 -14.76 7.26 -1.57
C CYS A 24 -13.93 6.01 -1.27
N GLY A 25 -14.54 4.84 -1.47
CA GLY A 25 -13.90 3.53 -1.35
C GLY A 25 -12.95 3.27 -2.51
N GLY A 26 -11.87 4.04 -2.57
CA GLY A 26 -10.86 3.98 -3.62
C GLY A 26 -9.56 4.64 -3.17
N GLY A 27 -9.13 4.34 -1.95
CA GLY A 27 -7.78 4.69 -1.52
C GLY A 27 -6.74 3.90 -2.32
N PRO A 28 -5.47 4.35 -2.32
CA PRO A 28 -4.38 3.60 -2.92
C PRO A 28 -4.30 2.18 -2.32
N VAL A 29 -4.00 1.19 -3.15
CA VAL A 29 -3.76 -0.20 -2.70
C VAL A 29 -2.55 -0.27 -1.76
N LEU A 30 -1.58 0.63 -1.98
CA LEU A 30 -0.36 0.75 -1.22
C LEU A 30 -0.05 2.22 -0.94
N GLY A 31 -0.59 2.76 0.14
CA GLY A 31 -0.54 4.19 0.45
C GLY A 31 0.85 4.73 0.82
N ILE A 32 1.83 3.86 1.10
CA ILE A 32 3.21 4.31 1.34
C ILE A 32 3.82 4.99 0.10
N LEU A 33 3.46 4.55 -1.10
CA LEU A 33 3.98 5.09 -2.37
C LEU A 33 3.43 6.48 -2.73
N ASP A 34 2.46 6.99 -1.97
CA ASP A 34 1.88 8.33 -2.17
C ASP A 34 2.48 9.38 -1.23
N ARG A 35 3.34 8.96 -0.30
CA ARG A 35 4.09 9.86 0.59
C ARG A 35 5.24 10.49 -0.17
N ASP A 36 5.77 11.61 0.29
CA ASP A 36 7.01 12.18 -0.26
C ASP A 36 8.21 11.25 0.01
N GLN A 37 9.18 11.26 -0.91
CA GLN A 37 10.44 10.52 -0.74
C GLN A 37 11.32 11.20 0.31
N THR A 38 11.99 10.39 1.12
CA THR A 38 12.97 10.78 2.13
C THR A 38 14.35 10.20 1.80
N ASP A 39 15.39 10.59 2.55
CA ASP A 39 16.75 10.09 2.32
C ASP A 39 16.87 8.56 2.51
N GLN A 40 16.03 7.95 3.37
CA GLN A 40 16.02 6.51 3.61
C GLN A 40 15.42 5.73 2.43
N ASP A 41 14.63 6.39 1.58
CA ASP A 41 13.97 5.77 0.44
C ASP A 41 14.87 5.68 -0.80
N VAL A 42 16.12 6.15 -0.69
CA VAL A 42 17.06 6.22 -1.79
C VAL A 42 17.95 4.99 -1.78
N LEU A 43 17.80 4.11 -2.78
CA LEU A 43 18.67 2.94 -2.96
C LEU A 43 20.14 3.35 -3.07
N THR A 44 21.01 2.62 -2.38
CA THR A 44 22.46 2.82 -2.47
C THR A 44 23.00 2.17 -3.74
N ILE A 45 22.42 1.03 -4.15
CA ILE A 45 22.76 0.33 -5.38
C ILE A 45 21.74 0.63 -6.47
N ARG A 46 22.20 1.20 -7.59
CA ARG A 46 21.32 1.65 -8.71
C ARG A 46 21.58 0.94 -10.04
N THR A 47 22.26 -0.19 -9.99
CA THR A 47 22.54 -1.03 -11.16
C THR A 47 21.36 -1.94 -11.42
N ASP A 48 21.06 -2.23 -12.69
CA ASP A 48 20.02 -3.18 -13.13
C ASP A 48 18.58 -2.84 -12.65
N LEU A 49 18.30 -1.55 -12.44
CA LEU A 49 16.96 -1.03 -12.07
C LEU A 49 16.20 -0.46 -13.28
N ASP A 50 16.48 -0.95 -14.49
CA ASP A 50 15.82 -0.50 -15.70
C ASP A 50 14.30 -0.72 -15.61
N GLY A 51 13.54 0.32 -15.93
CA GLY A 51 12.07 0.26 -15.91
C GLY A 51 11.43 0.52 -14.54
N ILE A 52 12.20 0.89 -13.51
CA ILE A 52 11.69 1.35 -12.20
C ILE A 52 11.74 2.87 -12.11
N ASP A 53 10.66 3.48 -11.59
CA ASP A 53 10.65 4.90 -11.23
C ASP A 53 11.25 5.08 -9.83
N LEU A 54 12.55 5.38 -9.78
CA LEU A 54 13.31 5.57 -8.54
C LEU A 54 12.79 6.70 -7.64
N ALA A 55 12.01 7.65 -8.16
CA ALA A 55 11.40 8.70 -7.34
C ALA A 55 10.23 8.17 -6.49
N THR A 56 9.67 7.03 -6.89
CA THR A 56 8.55 6.37 -6.19
C THR A 56 9.02 5.34 -5.16
N THR A 57 10.31 5.05 -5.08
CA THR A 57 10.86 4.09 -4.11
C THR A 57 10.50 4.50 -2.69
N ARG A 58 10.01 3.57 -1.88
CA ARG A 58 9.78 3.76 -0.44
C ARG A 58 10.38 2.61 0.34
N PHE A 59 11.17 2.94 1.35
CA PHE A 59 11.73 2.00 2.31
C PHE A 59 10.62 1.38 3.13
N LEU A 60 10.71 0.06 3.29
CA LEU A 60 9.75 -0.73 4.07
C LEU A 60 10.40 -1.15 5.40
N ALA A 61 11.55 -1.80 5.33
CA ALA A 61 12.27 -2.30 6.49
C ALA A 61 13.71 -2.67 6.15
N GLU A 62 14.51 -2.86 7.19
CA GLU A 62 15.83 -3.47 7.12
C GLU A 62 15.85 -4.68 8.06
N ARG A 63 16.48 -5.78 7.63
CA ARG A 63 16.78 -6.93 8.48
C ARG A 63 18.12 -7.52 8.10
N ASP A 64 18.98 -7.70 9.08
CA ASP A 64 20.28 -8.36 8.92
C ASP A 64 21.14 -7.76 7.78
N GLY A 65 21.05 -6.45 7.58
CA GLY A 65 21.75 -5.73 6.51
C GLY A 65 21.12 -5.88 5.10
N VAL A 66 19.92 -6.43 5.02
CA VAL A 66 19.09 -6.47 3.80
C VAL A 66 18.02 -5.40 3.89
N GLU A 67 17.98 -4.51 2.91
CA GLU A 67 17.01 -3.42 2.84
C GLU A 67 15.89 -3.75 1.84
N TYR A 68 14.65 -3.48 2.24
CA TYR A 68 13.46 -3.79 1.46
C TYR A 68 12.75 -2.51 1.07
N PHE A 69 12.41 -2.38 -0.20
CA PHE A 69 11.73 -1.21 -0.75
C PHE A 69 10.55 -1.61 -1.62
N ALA A 70 9.57 -0.71 -1.75
CA ALA A 70 8.54 -0.78 -2.77
C ALA A 70 8.74 0.36 -3.79
N ALA A 71 8.48 0.12 -5.07
CA ALA A 71 8.48 1.17 -6.09
C ALA A 71 7.45 0.88 -7.19
N ARG A 72 7.15 1.90 -8.00
CA ARG A 72 6.37 1.75 -9.22
C ARG A 72 7.29 1.55 -10.43
N PRO A 73 6.85 0.82 -11.47
CA PRO A 73 7.49 0.88 -12.77
C PRO A 73 7.46 2.30 -13.35
N VAL A 74 8.37 2.59 -14.29
CA VAL A 74 8.31 3.81 -15.10
C VAL A 74 6.96 3.87 -15.83
N ALA A 75 6.37 5.06 -15.92
CA ALA A 75 5.11 5.25 -16.61
C ALA A 75 5.15 4.66 -18.04
N GLY A 76 4.19 3.80 -18.36
CA GLY A 76 4.07 3.15 -19.67
C GLY A 76 4.87 1.85 -19.86
N THR A 77 5.61 1.37 -18.86
CA THR A 77 6.31 0.06 -18.93
C THR A 77 5.55 -1.08 -18.24
N GLY A 78 4.42 -0.79 -17.56
CA GLY A 78 3.58 -1.76 -16.86
C GLY A 78 2.13 -1.29 -16.71
N GLY A 79 1.31 -2.09 -16.02
CA GLY A 79 -0.05 -1.69 -15.61
C GLY A 79 -0.03 -0.72 -14.43
N ASP A 80 -1.08 0.10 -14.30
CA ASP A 80 -1.21 1.09 -13.22
C ASP A 80 -1.28 0.45 -11.81
N ASP A 81 -1.57 -0.85 -11.75
CA ASP A 81 -1.67 -1.67 -10.55
C ASP A 81 -0.38 -2.45 -10.24
N VAL A 82 0.66 -2.32 -11.07
CA VAL A 82 1.93 -3.03 -10.86
C VAL A 82 2.75 -2.31 -9.81
N VAL A 83 3.19 -3.06 -8.80
CA VAL A 83 4.15 -2.60 -7.79
C VAL A 83 5.31 -3.58 -7.71
N CYS A 84 6.50 -3.02 -7.54
CA CYS A 84 7.74 -3.77 -7.44
C CYS A 84 8.21 -3.85 -5.99
N LEU A 85 8.64 -5.04 -5.58
CA LEU A 85 9.44 -5.27 -4.38
C LEU A 85 10.91 -5.26 -4.80
N LEU A 86 11.71 -4.44 -4.12
CA LEU A 86 13.15 -4.38 -4.28
C LEU A 86 13.83 -4.83 -2.99
N VAL A 87 14.88 -5.62 -3.12
CA VAL A 87 15.68 -6.17 -2.02
C VAL A 87 17.13 -5.82 -2.28
N GLU A 88 17.64 -4.82 -1.58
CA GLU A 88 19.03 -4.42 -1.67
C GLU A 88 19.87 -5.24 -0.69
N GLU A 89 20.89 -5.91 -1.23
CA GLU A 89 21.84 -6.67 -0.44
C GLU A 89 23.24 -6.65 -1.06
N GLY A 90 24.22 -6.27 -0.25
CA GLY A 90 25.63 -6.42 -0.59
C GLY A 90 26.04 -5.52 -1.76
N ILE A 91 25.99 -6.06 -2.98
CA ILE A 91 26.37 -5.35 -4.22
C ILE A 91 25.27 -5.38 -5.30
N GLY A 92 24.10 -5.96 -5.00
CA GLY A 92 23.02 -6.11 -5.97
C GLY A 92 21.65 -5.76 -5.39
N VAL A 93 20.67 -5.66 -6.29
CA VAL A 93 19.26 -5.48 -5.94
C VAL A 93 18.46 -6.59 -6.59
N GLY A 94 17.78 -7.39 -5.77
CA GLY A 94 16.72 -8.29 -6.23
C GLY A 94 15.46 -7.49 -6.53
N LEU A 95 14.80 -7.77 -7.65
CA LEU A 95 13.65 -7.00 -8.11
C LEU A 95 12.59 -7.96 -8.64
N GLU A 96 11.36 -7.80 -8.15
CA GLU A 96 10.18 -8.51 -8.66
C GLU A 96 9.02 -7.53 -8.73
N CYS A 97 8.30 -7.53 -9.85
CA CYS A 97 7.12 -6.68 -10.03
C CYS A 97 5.91 -7.54 -10.33
N ALA A 98 4.80 -7.26 -9.65
CA ALA A 98 3.53 -7.94 -9.89
C ALA A 98 2.36 -6.97 -9.71
N PRO A 99 1.20 -7.26 -10.33
CA PRO A 99 -0.04 -6.59 -9.97
C PRO A 99 -0.29 -6.69 -8.47
N LEU A 100 -0.66 -5.58 -7.85
CA LEU A 100 -1.03 -5.50 -6.44
C LEU A 100 -2.51 -5.11 -6.34
N ALA A 101 -3.30 -6.00 -5.74
CA ALA A 101 -4.73 -5.82 -5.59
C ALA A 101 -5.14 -5.78 -4.10
N PRO A 102 -6.25 -5.10 -3.76
CA PRO A 102 -6.82 -5.12 -2.42
C PRO A 102 -6.99 -6.56 -1.88
N GLY A 103 -6.53 -6.80 -0.66
CA GLY A 103 -6.67 -8.08 0.03
C GLY A 103 -5.85 -9.23 -0.54
N SER A 104 -4.95 -8.99 -1.50
CA SER A 104 -4.07 -10.01 -2.09
C SER A 104 -2.61 -9.59 -2.01
N ALA A 105 -1.76 -10.50 -1.53
CA ALA A 105 -0.31 -10.34 -1.59
C ALA A 105 0.16 -10.12 -3.05
N GLY A 106 1.18 -9.29 -3.22
CA GLY A 106 1.74 -8.94 -4.53
C GLY A 106 3.09 -9.60 -4.78
N ALA A 107 4.04 -8.80 -5.27
CA ALA A 107 5.39 -9.24 -5.62
C ALA A 107 6.05 -10.04 -4.47
N THR A 108 6.66 -11.16 -4.82
CA THR A 108 7.27 -12.09 -3.88
C THR A 108 8.68 -12.43 -4.35
N ILE A 109 9.67 -12.16 -3.51
CA ILE A 109 11.07 -12.55 -3.76
C ILE A 109 11.42 -13.68 -2.80
N ARG A 110 11.95 -14.77 -3.36
CA ARG A 110 12.44 -15.91 -2.58
C ARG A 110 13.92 -16.10 -2.85
N ASP A 111 14.71 -16.07 -1.78
CA ASP A 111 16.12 -16.45 -1.81
C ASP A 111 16.39 -17.68 -0.93
N SER A 112 17.66 -17.96 -0.66
CA SER A 112 18.09 -19.08 0.18
C SER A 112 17.82 -18.90 1.68
N ARG A 113 17.47 -17.70 2.13
CA ARG A 113 17.29 -17.34 3.54
C ARG A 113 15.84 -17.04 3.88
N ALA A 114 15.09 -16.43 2.98
CA ALA A 114 13.74 -15.97 3.25
C ALA A 114 12.87 -15.88 1.99
N THR A 115 11.56 -15.83 2.23
CA THR A 115 10.54 -15.38 1.29
C THR A 115 10.03 -14.03 1.78
N ALA A 116 10.25 -12.98 1.01
CA ALA A 116 9.73 -11.64 1.26
C ALA A 116 8.53 -11.36 0.35
N VAL A 117 7.47 -10.79 0.91
CA VAL A 117 6.19 -10.59 0.23
C VAL A 117 5.73 -9.15 0.45
N LEU A 118 5.44 -8.46 -0.64
CA LEU A 118 4.83 -7.14 -0.62
C LEU A 118 3.33 -7.24 -0.34
N LEU A 119 2.85 -6.44 0.60
CA LEU A 119 1.47 -6.50 1.07
C LEU A 119 0.69 -5.20 0.78
N PRO A 120 -0.56 -5.29 0.31
CA PRO A 120 -1.44 -4.15 0.24
C PRO A 120 -1.86 -3.70 1.65
N ASP A 121 -2.35 -2.47 1.77
CA ASP A 121 -2.70 -1.88 3.07
C ASP A 121 -3.81 -2.66 3.81
N ASP A 122 -4.72 -3.27 3.07
CA ASP A 122 -5.93 -3.95 3.54
C ASP A 122 -5.80 -5.48 3.69
N ILE A 123 -4.61 -6.05 3.51
CA ILE A 123 -4.37 -7.49 3.67
C ILE A 123 -4.78 -7.98 5.08
N ASP A 124 -5.31 -9.20 5.17
CA ASP A 124 -5.47 -9.87 6.46
C ASP A 124 -4.10 -10.37 6.95
N ARG A 125 -3.53 -9.59 7.86
CA ARG A 125 -2.22 -9.84 8.44
C ARG A 125 -2.19 -11.07 9.35
N ASN A 126 -3.33 -11.45 9.94
CA ASN A 126 -3.38 -12.62 10.82
C ASN A 126 -3.23 -13.91 10.01
N ALA A 127 -3.85 -13.98 8.82
CA ALA A 127 -3.69 -15.12 7.91
C ALA A 127 -2.23 -15.36 7.53
N LEU A 128 -1.45 -14.29 7.29
CA LEU A 128 -0.02 -14.40 7.00
C LEU A 128 0.78 -14.93 8.20
N THR A 129 0.47 -14.46 9.40
CA THR A 129 1.12 -14.96 10.62
C THR A 129 0.79 -16.44 10.87
N ASP A 130 -0.45 -16.87 10.58
CA ASP A 130 -0.85 -18.28 10.65
C ASP A 130 -0.08 -19.16 9.63
N GLU A 131 0.36 -18.57 8.51
CA GLU A 131 1.22 -19.19 7.49
C GLU A 131 2.73 -19.13 7.82
N GLY A 132 3.08 -18.62 8.99
CA GLY A 132 4.46 -18.52 9.48
C GLY A 132 5.24 -17.29 9.00
N PHE A 133 4.56 -16.29 8.44
CA PHE A 133 5.20 -15.01 8.14
C PHE A 133 5.30 -14.11 9.37
N GLU A 134 6.45 -13.47 9.50
CA GLU A 134 6.67 -12.34 10.39
C GLU A 134 6.44 -11.03 9.64
N LEU A 135 5.76 -10.09 10.29
CA LEU A 135 5.48 -8.77 9.73
C LEU A 135 6.58 -7.79 10.14
N LEU A 136 7.39 -7.37 9.18
CA LEU A 136 8.45 -6.38 9.38
C LEU A 136 7.96 -4.95 9.24
N HIS A 137 6.98 -4.75 8.36
CA HIS A 137 6.36 -3.47 8.06
C HIS A 137 4.89 -3.73 7.69
N PRO A 138 3.97 -2.77 7.85
CA PRO A 138 2.57 -2.95 7.41
C PRO A 138 2.40 -3.44 5.96
N ASN A 139 3.39 -3.21 5.10
CA ASN A 139 3.41 -3.60 3.70
C ASN A 139 4.47 -4.67 3.36
N LEU A 140 5.10 -5.32 4.34
CA LEU A 140 6.14 -6.33 4.12
C LEU A 140 6.04 -7.48 5.13
N ALA A 141 5.93 -8.70 4.61
CA ALA A 141 6.03 -9.94 5.37
C ALA A 141 7.27 -10.72 4.96
N LEU A 142 7.95 -11.35 5.92
CA LEU A 142 9.05 -12.28 5.68
C LEU A 142 8.76 -13.63 6.33
N ARG A 143 9.11 -14.71 5.64
CA ARG A 143 9.18 -16.05 6.23
C ARG A 143 10.54 -16.65 5.96
N ALA A 144 11.22 -17.11 7.00
CA ALA A 144 12.51 -17.77 6.85
C ALA A 144 12.40 -19.04 5.99
N ALA A 145 13.42 -19.33 5.20
CA ALA A 145 13.40 -20.44 4.24
C ALA A 145 13.38 -21.82 4.91
N ASP A 146 13.78 -21.90 6.18
CA ASP A 146 13.78 -23.10 7.03
C ASP A 146 12.49 -23.29 7.83
N ALA A 147 11.55 -22.35 7.74
CA ALA A 147 10.28 -22.37 8.47
C ALA A 147 9.16 -23.15 7.76
N GLY A 148 9.47 -23.93 6.71
CA GLY A 148 8.52 -24.66 5.86
C GLY A 148 8.91 -26.10 5.56
#